data_AF-B3N8Y2-F1
#
_entry.id   AF-B3N8Y2-F1
#
_cell.length_a   1.000
_cell.length_b   1.000
_cell.length_c   1.000
_cell.angle_alpha   90.00
_cell.angle_beta   90.00
_cell.angle_gamma   90.00
#
_symmetry.space_group_name_H-M   'P 1'
#
loop_
_entity.id
_entity.type
_entity.pdbx_description
1 polymer ?
#
loop_
_entity_poly.entity_id
_entity_poly.type
_entity_poly.pdbx_seq_one_letter_code
_entity_poly.pdbx_strand_id
1 'polypeptide(L)'
;MFRPRCGFRQKLAYIVLKSILYSSWLLGIFPFKYDSKQRRLRRSKWLILFGIAMSSCPLILMLKQSAEDQKHAIRLDVFQRNSLLHQISSLMGVVGVVTICTVYLRTLWRSKHLEEIYNGLMLLEAKYFCSDAVDCPAFDGYVVQKGVLIIVGLLAPWMVHFGMSNINLHVMSVVVVSVIKLGTLLLAVHYHLGVAFIYRFVWLINRELLSLVSSLRGNHKGSSSRVRFLLKLYTQLVHLYSRLADCYDCQTVLMMTVFLAANIIVCFYMIVYRISLSRMSFFVMLIMFPLALAINFMDFWLIMQLCDLLQKTGRQTSMILKLFNDIESMDKDLERSISDFALYCSHQRFKFLHCGLFYVNREMGFEMFVASVLYLLYLVQFDFMNL
;
A
#
# COMPACT_ATOMS: atom_id res chain seq x y z
N MET A 1 -7.88 18.13 -4.42
CA MET A 1 -7.76 16.96 -3.54
C MET A 1 -8.11 17.25 -2.09
N PHE A 2 -7.62 18.33 -1.47
CA PHE A 2 -7.77 18.52 -0.02
C PHE A 2 -8.62 19.75 0.30
N ARG A 3 -9.93 19.57 0.53
CA ARG A 3 -10.79 20.57 1.20
C ARG A 3 -11.20 20.07 2.60
N PRO A 4 -11.34 20.96 3.59
CA PRO A 4 -11.84 20.59 4.92
C PRO A 4 -13.29 20.13 4.81
N ARG A 5 -13.61 18.98 5.43
CA ARG A 5 -14.95 18.37 5.44
C ARG A 5 -15.43 18.15 6.87
N CYS A 6 -16.75 18.13 7.05
CA CYS A 6 -17.41 18.11 8.36
C CYS A 6 -17.49 16.69 8.93
N GLY A 7 -16.41 16.23 9.58
CA GLY A 7 -16.41 15.01 10.39
C GLY A 7 -15.04 14.76 11.02
N PHE A 8 -14.98 14.21 12.24
CA PHE A 8 -13.70 13.94 12.93
C PHE A 8 -12.80 13.00 12.13
N ARG A 9 -13.37 11.89 11.61
CA ARG A 9 -12.63 10.92 10.76
C ARG A 9 -12.11 11.54 9.47
N GLN A 10 -12.89 12.43 8.85
CA GLN A 10 -12.48 13.11 7.62
C GLN A 10 -11.36 14.13 7.86
N LYS A 11 -11.43 14.87 8.98
CA LYS A 11 -10.34 15.74 9.40
C LYS A 11 -9.05 14.95 9.62
N LEU A 12 -9.14 13.78 10.27
CA LEU A 12 -8.00 12.88 10.44
C LEU A 12 -7.46 12.37 9.10
N ALA A 13 -8.33 11.84 8.23
CA ALA A 13 -7.92 11.35 6.90
C ALA A 13 -7.25 12.48 6.08
N TYR A 14 -7.79 13.69 6.15
CA TYR A 14 -7.21 14.88 5.53
C TYR A 14 -5.80 15.19 6.06
N ILE A 15 -5.63 15.19 7.39
CA ILE A 15 -4.34 15.43 8.04
C ILE A 15 -3.34 14.35 7.63
N VAL A 16 -3.76 13.09 7.61
CA VAL A 16 -2.92 11.95 7.19
C VAL A 16 -2.48 12.12 5.73
N LEU A 17 -3.41 12.40 4.80
CA LEU A 17 -3.08 12.60 3.39
C LEU A 17 -2.14 13.79 3.18
N LYS A 18 -2.39 14.90 3.89
CA LYS A 18 -1.53 16.08 3.86
C LYS A 18 -0.12 15.73 4.35
N SER A 19 -0.02 15.00 5.47
CA SER A 19 1.25 14.57 6.05
C SER A 19 2.02 13.64 5.11
N ILE A 20 1.34 12.68 4.47
CA ILE A 20 1.92 11.78 3.46
C ILE A 20 2.49 12.59 2.29
N LEU A 21 1.73 13.56 1.77
CA LEU A 21 2.18 14.39 0.66
C LEU A 21 3.44 15.20 1.01
N TYR A 22 3.44 15.92 2.13
CA TYR A 22 4.60 16.72 2.53
C TYR A 22 5.82 15.86 2.85
N SER A 23 5.62 14.71 3.51
CA SER A 23 6.72 13.77 3.78
C SER A 23 7.30 13.21 2.49
N SER A 24 6.45 12.92 1.50
CA SER A 24 6.88 12.41 0.19
C SER A 24 7.60 13.47 -0.64
N TRP A 25 7.23 14.75 -0.49
CA TRP A 25 8.00 15.86 -1.06
C TRP A 25 9.35 16.04 -0.36
N LEU A 26 9.38 15.98 0.98
CA LEU A 26 10.59 16.14 1.77
C LEU A 26 11.64 15.06 1.45
N LEU A 27 11.20 13.81 1.27
CA LEU A 27 12.08 12.71 0.87
C LEU A 27 12.28 12.63 -0.66
N GLY A 28 11.65 13.52 -1.43
CA GLY A 28 11.75 13.55 -2.90
C GLY A 28 11.19 12.31 -3.61
N ILE A 29 10.34 11.53 -2.95
CA ILE A 29 9.64 10.35 -3.50
C ILE A 29 8.54 10.76 -4.47
N PHE A 30 7.97 11.94 -4.29
CA PHE A 30 6.88 12.47 -5.12
C PHE A 30 7.39 13.63 -6.00
N PRO A 31 7.91 13.37 -7.21
CA PRO A 31 8.60 14.37 -8.04
C PRO A 31 7.66 15.30 -8.82
N PHE A 32 6.47 15.59 -8.28
CA PHE A 32 5.44 16.35 -8.96
C PHE A 32 5.16 17.67 -8.26
N LYS A 33 5.09 18.74 -9.06
CA LYS A 33 4.57 20.05 -8.63
C LYS A 33 3.14 20.22 -9.11
N TYR A 34 2.30 20.80 -8.28
CA TYR A 34 0.94 21.12 -8.66
C TYR A 34 0.89 22.47 -9.39
N ASP A 35 0.43 22.47 -10.63
CA ASP A 35 0.15 23.68 -11.41
C ASP A 35 -1.30 24.12 -11.13
N SER A 36 -1.45 25.20 -10.38
CA SER A 36 -2.76 25.75 -10.00
C SER A 36 -3.53 26.30 -11.20
N LYS A 37 -2.84 26.79 -12.23
CA LYS A 37 -3.47 27.36 -13.43
C LYS A 37 -4.10 26.26 -14.29
N GLN A 38 -3.40 25.14 -14.45
CA GLN A 38 -3.88 24.02 -15.26
C GLN A 38 -4.65 22.96 -14.46
N ARG A 39 -4.66 23.06 -13.11
CA ARG A 39 -5.17 22.05 -12.18
C ARG A 39 -4.60 20.65 -12.43
N ARG A 40 -3.32 20.60 -12.78
CA ARG A 40 -2.59 19.37 -13.15
C ARG A 40 -1.26 19.29 -12.41
N LEU A 41 -0.83 18.08 -12.12
CA LEU A 41 0.51 17.76 -11.69
C LEU A 41 1.45 17.82 -12.90
N ARG A 42 2.62 18.42 -12.69
CA ARG A 42 3.73 18.41 -13.64
C ARG A 42 4.97 17.83 -12.99
N ARG A 43 5.66 16.95 -13.70
CA ARG A 43 6.98 16.46 -13.31
C ARG A 43 7.99 17.61 -13.24
N SER A 44 8.74 17.68 -12.14
CA SER A 44 9.80 18.66 -11.95
C SER A 44 11.17 17.99 -11.98
N LYS A 45 12.05 18.41 -12.91
CA LYS A 45 13.43 17.88 -13.00
C LYS A 45 14.23 18.13 -11.71
N TRP A 46 14.02 19.29 -11.08
CA TRP A 46 14.66 19.64 -9.81
C TRP A 46 14.23 18.74 -8.65
N LEU A 47 12.94 18.41 -8.55
CA LEU A 47 12.47 17.48 -7.51
C LEU A 47 12.99 16.06 -7.74
N ILE A 48 13.22 15.66 -8.99
CA ILE A 48 13.82 14.36 -9.31
C ILE A 48 15.28 14.33 -8.87
N LEU A 49 16.06 15.35 -9.24
CA LEU A 49 17.45 15.43 -8.82
C LEU A 49 17.58 15.46 -7.30
N PHE A 50 16.72 16.24 -6.64
CA PHE A 50 16.60 16.27 -5.19
C PHE A 50 16.24 14.90 -4.61
N GLY A 51 15.24 14.21 -5.18
CA GLY A 51 14.85 12.87 -4.74
C GLY A 51 15.95 11.83 -4.91
N ILE A 52 16.73 11.89 -5.99
CA ILE A 52 17.91 11.04 -6.17
C ILE A 52 18.91 11.29 -5.05
N ALA A 53 19.28 12.54 -4.80
CA ALA A 53 20.25 12.90 -3.76
C ALA A 53 19.76 12.50 -2.34
N MET A 54 18.50 12.78 -2.04
CA MET A 54 17.87 12.46 -0.75
C MET A 54 17.67 10.97 -0.53
N SER A 55 17.50 10.17 -1.58
CA SER A 55 17.38 8.71 -1.46
C SER A 55 18.75 8.04 -1.41
N SER A 56 19.75 8.55 -2.14
CA SER A 56 21.10 8.00 -2.13
C SER A 56 21.86 8.27 -0.83
N CYS A 57 21.67 9.44 -0.22
CA CYS A 57 22.40 9.83 1.00
C CYS A 57 22.16 8.86 2.18
N PRO A 58 20.91 8.55 2.59
CA PRO A 58 20.64 7.57 3.64
C PRO A 58 21.14 6.16 3.30
N LEU A 59 21.06 5.74 2.02
CA LEU A 59 21.58 4.45 1.58
C LEU A 59 23.10 4.36 1.71
N ILE A 60 23.83 5.41 1.31
CA ILE A 60 25.29 5.49 1.46
C ILE A 60 25.66 5.50 2.93
N LEU A 61 24.96 6.26 3.76
CA LEU A 61 25.16 6.28 5.21
C LEU A 61 24.92 4.90 5.85
N MET A 62 23.85 4.21 5.44
CA MET A 62 23.55 2.85 5.90
C MET A 62 24.64 1.86 5.50
N LEU A 63 25.13 1.91 4.25
CA LEU A 63 26.21 1.04 3.78
C LEU A 63 27.53 1.32 4.50
N LYS A 64 27.87 2.60 4.70
CA LYS A 64 29.05 3.01 5.46
C LYS A 64 28.99 2.50 6.89
N GLN A 65 27.85 2.69 7.55
CA GLN A 65 27.64 2.24 8.91
C GLN A 65 27.70 0.71 9.00
N SER A 66 27.07 -0.02 8.08
CA SER A 66 27.16 -1.48 8.03
C SER A 66 28.61 -1.98 7.87
N ALA A 67 29.43 -1.27 7.08
CA ALA A 67 30.84 -1.60 6.92
C ALA A 67 31.67 -1.28 8.17
N GLU A 68 31.32 -0.24 8.93
CA GLU A 68 31.94 0.11 10.20
C GLU A 68 31.55 -0.87 11.31
N ASP A 69 30.27 -1.24 11.41
CA ASP A 69 29.76 -2.23 12.37
C ASP A 69 30.41 -3.62 12.16
N GLN A 70 30.66 -3.99 10.90
CA GLN A 70 31.39 -5.21 10.55
C GLN A 70 32.88 -5.16 10.92
N LYS A 71 33.50 -3.97 10.91
CA LYS A 71 34.89 -3.76 11.33
C LYS A 71 35.05 -3.71 12.84
N HIS A 72 34.06 -3.18 13.57
CA HIS A 72 34.13 -2.99 15.03
C HIS A 72 33.66 -4.19 15.86
N ALA A 73 33.47 -5.36 15.24
CA ALA A 73 33.18 -6.61 15.95
C ALA A 73 32.01 -6.49 16.95
N ILE A 74 30.91 -5.81 16.57
CA ILE A 74 29.61 -6.06 17.20
C ILE A 74 29.11 -7.42 16.67
N ARG A 75 29.86 -8.48 16.97
CA ARG A 75 29.33 -9.84 16.90
C ARG A 75 28.32 -9.92 18.03
N LEU A 76 27.04 -9.77 17.72
CA LEU A 76 26.04 -10.35 18.62
C LEU A 76 26.44 -11.82 18.79
N ASP A 77 26.69 -12.26 20.03
CA ASP A 77 27.08 -13.65 20.40
C ASP A 77 26.22 -14.71 19.69
N VAL A 78 25.00 -14.34 19.30
CA VAL A 78 24.03 -15.08 18.50
C VAL A 78 24.57 -15.50 17.12
N PHE A 79 25.23 -14.60 16.37
CA PHE A 79 25.74 -14.90 15.03
C PHE A 79 26.98 -15.80 15.06
N GLN A 80 27.68 -15.83 16.20
CA GLN A 80 28.84 -16.69 16.38
C GLN A 80 28.43 -18.13 16.74
N ARG A 81 27.27 -18.33 17.36
CA ARG A 81 26.68 -19.66 17.62
C ARG A 81 25.87 -20.21 16.45
N ASN A 82 25.24 -19.35 15.64
CA ASN A 82 24.37 -19.78 14.56
C ASN A 82 24.76 -19.15 13.21
N SER A 83 25.57 -19.86 12.44
CA SER A 83 26.08 -19.42 11.13
C SER A 83 24.96 -19.25 10.09
N LEU A 84 23.91 -20.07 10.18
CA LEU A 84 22.73 -19.98 9.32
C LEU A 84 21.98 -18.67 9.55
N LEU A 85 21.81 -18.26 10.80
CA LEU A 85 21.17 -16.98 11.13
C LEU A 85 21.95 -15.79 10.56
N HIS A 86 23.28 -15.86 10.58
CA HIS A 86 24.14 -14.83 9.99
C HIS A 86 23.97 -14.74 8.46
N GLN A 87 23.97 -15.89 7.77
CA GLN A 87 23.76 -15.96 6.33
C GLN A 87 22.39 -15.43 5.91
N ILE A 88 21.33 -15.84 6.62
CA ILE A 88 19.96 -15.38 6.37
C ILE A 88 19.84 -13.87 6.58
N SER A 89 20.40 -13.35 7.67
CA SER A 89 20.37 -11.91 7.95
C SER A 89 21.13 -11.10 6.90
N SER A 90 22.30 -11.57 6.49
CA SER A 90 23.10 -10.95 5.42
C SER A 90 22.36 -10.94 4.08
N LEU A 91 21.81 -12.09 3.68
CA LEU A 91 21.02 -12.22 2.45
C LEU A 91 19.81 -11.28 2.47
N MET A 92 19.10 -11.20 3.59
CA MET A 92 17.96 -10.30 3.75
C MET A 92 18.37 -8.83 3.63
N GLY A 93 19.54 -8.45 4.16
CA GLY A 93 20.12 -7.12 3.98
C GLY A 93 20.37 -6.79 2.51
N VAL A 94 20.99 -7.71 1.76
CA VAL A 94 21.24 -7.55 0.32
C VAL A 94 19.92 -7.43 -0.45
N VAL A 95 18.97 -8.34 -0.22
CA VAL A 95 17.65 -8.32 -0.86
C VAL A 95 16.90 -7.03 -0.53
N GLY A 96 16.99 -6.55 0.71
CA GLY A 96 16.39 -5.29 1.14
C GLY A 96 16.96 -4.10 0.39
N VAL A 97 18.29 -3.97 0.30
CA VAL A 97 18.95 -2.88 -0.44
C VAL A 97 18.61 -2.94 -1.93
N VAL A 98 18.69 -4.12 -2.56
CA VAL A 98 18.34 -4.31 -3.96
C VAL A 98 16.88 -3.94 -4.22
N THR A 99 15.98 -4.32 -3.33
CA THR A 99 14.56 -3.96 -3.41
C THR A 99 14.38 -2.46 -3.35
N ILE A 100 14.97 -1.80 -2.35
CA ILE A 100 14.90 -0.33 -2.20
C ILE A 100 15.38 0.35 -3.49
N CYS A 101 16.59 0.03 -3.97
CA CYS A 101 17.14 0.60 -5.20
C CYS A 101 16.22 0.37 -6.40
N THR A 102 15.72 -0.85 -6.58
CA THR A 102 14.83 -1.21 -7.69
C THR A 102 13.55 -0.40 -7.66
N VAL A 103 12.93 -0.26 -6.48
CA VAL A 103 11.67 0.48 -6.34
C VAL A 103 11.87 1.97 -6.58
N TYR A 104 12.92 2.59 -6.02
CA TYR A 104 13.23 4.00 -6.26
C TYR A 104 13.51 4.27 -7.74
N LEU A 105 14.34 3.45 -8.40
CA LEU A 105 14.62 3.57 -9.83
C LEU A 105 13.36 3.41 -10.68
N ARG A 106 12.52 2.40 -10.38
CA ARG A 106 11.27 2.16 -11.10
C ARG A 106 10.31 3.34 -10.96
N THR A 107 10.20 3.92 -9.76
CA THR A 107 9.36 5.10 -9.49
C THR A 107 9.80 6.30 -10.32
N LEU A 108 11.12 6.54 -10.41
CA LEU A 108 11.67 7.62 -11.22
C LEU A 108 11.48 7.38 -12.72
N TRP A 109 11.70 6.14 -13.17
CA TRP A 109 11.55 5.74 -14.56
C TRP A 109 10.09 5.87 -15.04
N ARG A 110 9.14 5.36 -14.25
CA ARG A 110 7.70 5.39 -14.56
C ARG A 110 7.03 6.70 -14.16
N SER A 111 7.77 7.70 -13.68
CA SER A 111 7.20 8.95 -13.15
C SER A 111 6.32 9.71 -14.16
N LYS A 112 6.62 9.64 -15.47
CA LYS A 112 5.76 10.21 -16.52
C LYS A 112 4.39 9.50 -16.59
N HIS A 113 4.36 8.18 -16.48
CA HIS A 113 3.10 7.43 -16.51
C HIS A 113 2.29 7.67 -15.25
N LEU A 114 2.97 7.75 -14.10
CA LEU A 114 2.34 8.13 -12.82
C LEU A 114 1.72 9.53 -12.86
N GLU A 115 2.39 10.50 -13.49
CA GLU A 115 1.83 11.85 -13.71
C GLU A 115 0.49 11.79 -14.45
N GLU A 116 0.44 11.04 -15.55
CA GLU A 116 -0.79 10.88 -16.36
C GLU A 116 -1.91 10.22 -15.56
N ILE A 117 -1.60 9.19 -14.78
CA ILE A 117 -2.58 8.48 -13.94
C ILE A 117 -3.13 9.42 -12.86
N TYR A 118 -2.27 10.10 -12.11
CA TYR A 118 -2.71 11.01 -11.05
C TYR A 118 -3.47 12.21 -11.62
N ASN A 119 -3.06 12.75 -12.77
CA ASN A 119 -3.82 13.77 -13.48
C ASN A 119 -5.21 13.28 -13.91
N GLY A 120 -5.30 12.04 -14.39
CA GLY A 120 -6.58 11.39 -14.70
C GLY A 120 -7.50 11.30 -13.47
N LEU A 121 -6.97 10.82 -12.35
CA LEU A 121 -7.71 10.73 -11.08
C LEU A 121 -8.13 12.11 -10.55
N MET A 122 -7.25 13.11 -10.64
CA MET A 122 -7.56 14.48 -10.22
C MET A 122 -8.61 15.14 -11.12
N LEU A 123 -8.57 14.89 -12.42
CA LEU A 123 -9.57 15.39 -13.36
C LEU A 123 -10.94 14.77 -13.07
N LEU A 124 -10.99 13.47 -12.81
CA LEU A 124 -12.22 12.78 -12.41
C LEU A 124 -12.77 13.36 -11.11
N GLU A 125 -11.91 13.55 -10.10
CA GLU A 125 -12.32 14.17 -8.84
C GLU A 125 -12.86 15.59 -9.06
N ALA A 126 -12.11 16.45 -9.74
CA ALA A 126 -12.44 17.87 -9.90
C ALA A 126 -13.70 18.09 -10.75
N LYS A 127 -13.90 17.28 -11.79
CA LYS A 127 -14.99 17.48 -12.77
C LYS A 127 -16.30 16.82 -12.35
N TYR A 128 -16.23 15.68 -11.66
CA TYR A 128 -17.41 14.84 -11.45
C TYR A 128 -17.72 14.55 -9.99
N PHE A 129 -16.70 14.46 -9.13
CA PHE A 129 -16.87 14.08 -7.73
C PHE A 129 -16.57 15.23 -6.74
N CYS A 130 -16.43 16.46 -7.24
CA CYS A 130 -16.06 17.63 -6.44
C CYS A 130 -17.28 18.29 -5.76
N SER A 131 -18.49 18.08 -6.29
CA SER A 131 -19.74 18.69 -5.80
C SER A 131 -20.43 17.84 -4.72
N ASP A 132 -20.30 16.52 -4.82
CA ASP A 132 -20.93 15.58 -3.89
C ASP A 132 -19.97 15.27 -2.76
N ALA A 133 -20.00 16.09 -1.70
CA ALA A 133 -19.34 15.85 -0.42
C ALA A 133 -20.03 14.68 0.32
N VAL A 134 -20.05 13.53 -0.33
CA VAL A 134 -20.62 12.31 0.19
C VAL A 134 -19.54 11.56 0.93
N ASP A 135 -19.81 11.31 2.19
CA ASP A 135 -18.94 10.57 3.09
C ASP A 135 -18.79 9.13 2.61
N CYS A 136 -17.55 8.70 2.36
CA CYS A 136 -17.19 7.31 2.10
C CYS A 136 -16.44 6.79 3.33
N PRO A 137 -17.15 6.26 4.34
CA PRO A 137 -16.55 5.95 5.64
C PRO A 137 -15.47 4.87 5.58
N ALA A 138 -15.60 3.94 4.62
CA ALA A 138 -14.58 2.91 4.38
C ALA A 138 -13.28 3.53 3.88
N PHE A 139 -13.34 4.44 2.89
CA PHE A 139 -12.16 5.14 2.37
C PHE A 139 -11.41 5.88 3.48
N ASP A 140 -12.13 6.70 4.27
CA ASP A 140 -11.53 7.45 5.37
C ASP A 140 -10.92 6.51 6.42
N GLY A 141 -11.59 5.39 6.71
CA GLY A 141 -11.10 4.36 7.61
C GLY A 141 -9.77 3.75 7.17
N TYR A 142 -9.64 3.33 5.91
CA TYR A 142 -8.39 2.75 5.39
C TYR A 142 -7.25 3.76 5.37
N VAL A 143 -7.52 5.02 5.00
CA VAL A 143 -6.53 6.09 5.02
C VAL A 143 -6.00 6.32 6.44
N VAL A 144 -6.89 6.42 7.42
CA VAL A 144 -6.51 6.63 8.83
C VAL A 144 -5.76 5.41 9.37
N GLN A 145 -6.24 4.18 9.13
CA GLN A 145 -5.57 2.95 9.55
C GLN A 145 -4.15 2.86 8.99
N LYS A 146 -3.96 3.15 7.69
CA LYS A 146 -2.63 3.16 7.07
C LYS A 146 -1.74 4.25 7.69
N GLY A 147 -2.28 5.44 7.95
CA GLY A 147 -1.56 6.54 8.62
C GLY A 147 -1.08 6.16 10.02
N VAL A 148 -1.94 5.54 10.83
CA VAL A 148 -1.58 5.02 12.16
C VAL A 148 -0.47 3.98 12.06
N LEU A 149 -0.57 3.07 11.09
CA LEU A 149 0.42 2.02 10.90
C LEU A 149 1.81 2.57 10.53
N ILE A 150 1.87 3.63 9.71
CA ILE A 150 3.12 4.35 9.44
C ILE A 150 3.71 4.91 10.73
N ILE A 151 2.91 5.61 11.53
CA ILE A 151 3.38 6.23 12.79
C ILE A 151 3.92 5.15 13.74
N VAL A 152 3.16 4.09 13.98
CA VAL A 152 3.59 2.99 14.85
C VAL A 152 4.83 2.29 14.28
N GLY A 153 4.89 2.11 12.96
CA GLY A 153 6.06 1.59 12.25
C GLY A 153 7.32 2.43 12.44
N LEU A 154 7.20 3.76 12.49
CA LEU A 154 8.32 4.67 12.76
C LEU A 154 8.73 4.68 14.23
N LEU A 155 7.79 4.52 15.16
CA LEU A 155 8.09 4.47 16.59
C LEU A 155 8.80 3.17 16.99
N ALA A 156 8.60 2.07 16.27
CA ALA A 156 9.17 0.77 16.60
C ALA A 156 10.71 0.76 16.72
N PRO A 157 11.51 1.27 15.75
CA PRO A 157 12.96 1.38 15.91
C PRO A 157 13.41 2.18 17.13
N TRP A 158 12.69 3.25 17.48
CA TRP A 158 12.99 4.06 18.66
C TRP A 158 12.72 3.31 19.96
N MET A 159 11.61 2.57 20.03
CA MET A 159 11.34 1.73 21.19
C MET A 159 12.39 0.63 21.38
N VAL A 160 12.93 0.07 20.29
CA VAL A 160 14.03 -0.89 20.36
C VAL A 160 15.30 -0.22 20.89
N HIS A 161 15.63 0.98 20.41
CA HIS A 161 16.80 1.73 20.88
C HIS A 161 16.73 2.05 22.38
N PHE A 162 15.61 2.55 22.88
CA PHE A 162 15.44 2.84 24.31
C PHE A 162 15.23 1.59 25.17
N GLY A 163 14.63 0.53 24.61
CA GLY A 163 14.36 -0.72 25.32
C GLY A 163 15.57 -1.63 25.47
N MET A 164 16.59 -1.47 24.62
CA MET A 164 17.86 -2.21 24.69
C MET A 164 18.99 -1.29 25.16
N SER A 165 18.93 -0.85 26.42
CA SER A 165 19.92 0.06 27.04
C SER A 165 21.37 -0.46 27.02
N ASN A 166 21.58 -1.75 26.75
CA ASN A 166 22.90 -2.40 26.71
C ASN A 166 23.59 -2.32 25.34
N ILE A 167 22.93 -1.80 24.30
CA ILE A 167 23.52 -1.68 22.97
C ILE A 167 23.80 -0.20 22.70
N ASN A 168 25.08 0.16 22.62
CA ASN A 168 25.56 1.49 22.21
C ASN A 168 25.31 1.73 20.71
N LEU A 169 24.05 1.65 20.26
CA LEU A 169 23.64 2.08 18.93
C LEU A 169 23.68 3.61 18.91
N HIS A 170 24.47 4.18 18.01
CA HIS A 170 24.54 5.63 17.87
C HIS A 170 23.17 6.18 17.43
N VAL A 171 22.70 7.28 18.04
CA VAL A 171 21.38 7.87 17.73
C VAL A 171 21.22 8.15 16.23
N MET A 172 22.31 8.56 15.56
CA MET A 172 22.31 8.79 14.12
C MET A 172 21.94 7.54 13.31
N SER A 173 22.33 6.35 13.76
CA SER A 173 21.98 5.08 13.12
C SER A 173 20.47 4.84 13.14
N VAL A 174 19.83 5.11 14.29
CA VAL A 174 18.38 4.96 14.46
C VAL A 174 17.63 5.96 13.58
N VAL A 175 18.15 7.18 13.45
CA VAL A 175 17.61 8.21 12.55
C VAL A 175 17.71 7.76 11.09
N VAL A 176 18.87 7.28 10.64
CA VAL A 176 19.06 6.80 9.25
C VAL A 176 18.10 5.66 8.93
N VAL A 177 18.01 4.66 9.81
CA VAL A 177 17.06 3.54 9.65
C VAL A 177 15.61 4.03 9.60
N SER A 178 15.25 4.99 10.45
CA SER A 178 13.90 5.57 10.47
C SER A 178 13.57 6.32 9.18
N VAL A 179 14.53 7.05 8.60
CA VAL A 179 14.35 7.77 7.33
C VAL A 179 14.18 6.79 6.17
N ILE A 180 14.99 5.74 6.10
CA ILE A 180 14.87 4.70 5.07
C ILE A 180 13.50 4.01 5.20
N LYS A 181 13.12 3.64 6.43
CA LYS A 181 11.83 3.02 6.70
C LYS A 181 10.67 3.92 6.30
N LEU A 182 10.72 5.21 6.66
CA LEU A 182 9.72 6.19 6.23
C LEU A 182 9.60 6.23 4.70
N GLY A 183 10.73 6.26 3.99
CA GLY A 183 10.73 6.29 2.53
C GLY A 183 10.06 5.04 1.92
N THR A 184 10.40 3.85 2.40
CA THR A 184 9.77 2.60 1.94
C THR A 184 8.27 2.53 2.24
N LEU A 185 7.85 3.00 3.42
CA LEU A 185 6.44 3.06 3.81
C LEU A 185 5.66 4.04 2.94
N LEU A 186 6.17 5.26 2.71
CA LEU A 186 5.51 6.25 1.84
C LEU A 186 5.34 5.74 0.42
N LEU A 187 6.33 5.00 -0.08
CA LEU A 187 6.32 4.41 -1.40
C LEU A 187 5.23 3.33 -1.54
N ALA A 188 5.06 2.47 -0.53
CA ALA A 188 3.95 1.51 -0.45
C ALA A 188 2.59 2.22 -0.33
N VAL A 189 2.54 3.34 0.41
CA VAL A 189 1.32 4.12 0.63
C VAL A 189 0.82 4.78 -0.65
N HIS A 190 1.70 5.22 -1.55
CA HIS A 190 1.26 5.81 -2.83
C HIS A 190 0.42 4.85 -3.68
N TYR A 191 0.80 3.57 -3.73
CA TYR A 191 0.01 2.55 -4.41
C TYR A 191 -1.33 2.34 -3.68
N HIS A 192 -1.29 2.18 -2.36
CA HIS A 192 -2.49 2.00 -1.53
C HIS A 192 -3.50 3.15 -1.71
N LEU A 193 -3.02 4.40 -1.69
CA LEU A 193 -3.86 5.58 -1.93
C LEU A 193 -4.46 5.58 -3.33
N GLY A 194 -3.69 5.22 -4.36
CA GLY A 194 -4.18 5.13 -5.73
C GLY A 194 -5.36 4.14 -5.85
N VAL A 195 -5.22 2.95 -5.27
CA VAL A 195 -6.30 1.95 -5.21
C VAL A 195 -7.49 2.46 -4.40
N ALA A 196 -7.25 3.13 -3.27
CA ALA A 196 -8.30 3.67 -2.42
C ALA A 196 -9.12 4.76 -3.13
N PHE A 197 -8.48 5.64 -3.92
CA PHE A 197 -9.18 6.64 -4.72
C PHE A 197 -10.03 6.00 -5.81
N ILE A 198 -9.51 4.98 -6.51
CA ILE A 198 -10.28 4.23 -7.51
C ILE A 198 -11.49 3.57 -6.85
N TYR A 199 -11.31 2.91 -5.71
CA TYR A 199 -12.41 2.36 -4.90
C TYR A 199 -13.47 3.41 -4.60
N ARG A 200 -13.08 4.59 -4.09
CA ARG A 200 -14.01 5.67 -3.78
C ARG A 200 -14.81 6.09 -5.00
N PHE A 201 -14.19 6.17 -6.18
CA PHE A 201 -14.91 6.54 -7.41
C PHE A 201 -15.87 5.45 -7.89
N VAL A 202 -15.49 4.17 -7.82
CA VAL A 202 -16.41 3.06 -8.15
C VAL A 202 -17.58 3.02 -7.18
N TRP A 203 -17.33 3.27 -5.89
CA TRP A 203 -18.38 3.36 -4.88
C TRP A 203 -19.38 4.49 -5.18
N LEU A 204 -18.90 5.66 -5.61
CA LEU A 204 -19.76 6.79 -6.02
C LEU A 204 -20.60 6.44 -7.25
N ILE A 205 -20.02 5.77 -8.25
CA ILE A 205 -20.76 5.27 -9.42
C ILE A 205 -21.87 4.31 -9.00
N ASN A 206 -21.58 3.36 -8.11
CA ASN A 206 -22.58 2.41 -7.60
C ASN A 206 -23.72 3.12 -6.86
N ARG A 207 -23.39 4.15 -6.07
CA ARG A 207 -24.40 4.95 -5.35
C ARG A 207 -25.32 5.68 -6.32
N GLU A 208 -24.77 6.28 -7.36
CA GLU A 208 -25.57 6.94 -8.40
C GLU A 208 -26.43 5.96 -9.19
N LEU A 209 -25.88 4.80 -9.58
CA LEU A 209 -26.66 3.74 -10.23
C LEU A 209 -27.84 3.31 -9.36
N LEU A 210 -27.62 3.10 -8.07
CA LEU A 210 -28.68 2.73 -7.13
C LEU A 210 -29.75 3.83 -7.02
N SER A 211 -29.34 5.10 -7.00
CA SER A 211 -30.27 6.24 -7.01
C SER A 211 -31.12 6.29 -8.28
N LEU A 212 -30.54 5.91 -9.43
CA LEU A 212 -31.27 5.82 -10.70
C LEU A 212 -32.30 4.67 -10.67
N VAL A 213 -31.94 3.50 -10.14
CA VAL A 213 -32.89 2.38 -9.94
C VAL A 213 -34.07 2.81 -9.07
N SER A 214 -33.78 3.44 -7.92
CA SER A 214 -34.85 3.86 -6.99
C SER A 214 -35.75 4.93 -7.61
N SER A 215 -35.19 5.84 -8.40
CA SER A 215 -35.96 6.86 -9.11
C SER A 215 -36.88 6.25 -10.17
N LEU A 216 -36.39 5.27 -10.94
CA LEU A 216 -37.19 4.53 -11.92
C LEU A 216 -38.33 3.75 -11.28
N ARG A 217 -38.09 3.09 -10.14
CA ARG A 217 -39.16 2.42 -9.37
C ARG A 217 -40.22 3.38 -8.83
N GLY A 218 -39.85 4.65 -8.60
CA GLY A 218 -40.76 5.72 -8.22
C GLY A 218 -41.52 6.35 -9.40
N ASN A 219 -41.58 5.70 -10.57
CA ASN A 219 -42.20 6.20 -11.81
C ASN A 219 -41.59 7.51 -12.36
N HIS A 220 -40.36 7.86 -11.96
CA HIS A 220 -39.64 8.95 -12.61
C HIS A 220 -38.90 8.45 -13.86
N LYS A 221 -38.85 9.30 -14.90
CA LYS A 221 -38.19 8.98 -16.15
C LYS A 221 -36.66 8.89 -15.93
N GLY A 222 -36.10 7.69 -16.04
CA GLY A 222 -34.66 7.48 -15.96
C GLY A 222 -33.94 8.07 -17.17
N SER A 223 -32.71 8.53 -16.96
CA SER A 223 -31.92 9.17 -18.00
C SER A 223 -30.88 8.22 -18.61
N SER A 224 -31.14 7.74 -19.84
CA SER A 224 -30.17 6.93 -20.62
C SER A 224 -28.82 7.64 -20.78
N SER A 225 -28.81 8.97 -20.94
CA SER A 225 -27.57 9.74 -21.03
C SER A 225 -26.75 9.69 -19.75
N ARG A 226 -27.39 9.62 -18.57
CA ARG A 226 -26.68 9.46 -17.29
C ARG A 226 -26.03 8.08 -17.17
N VAL A 227 -26.73 7.00 -17.57
CA VAL A 227 -26.16 5.64 -17.54
C VAL A 227 -24.95 5.52 -18.48
N ARG A 228 -25.05 6.02 -19.72
CA ARG A 228 -23.91 6.06 -20.65
C ARG A 228 -22.74 6.86 -20.11
N PHE A 229 -23.03 7.96 -19.43
CA PHE A 229 -22.01 8.77 -18.77
C PHE A 229 -21.31 8.00 -17.64
N LEU A 230 -22.06 7.28 -16.79
CA LEU A 230 -21.50 6.43 -15.73
C LEU A 230 -20.65 5.28 -16.28
N LEU A 231 -21.09 4.64 -17.36
CA LEU A 231 -20.30 3.62 -18.08
C LEU A 231 -18.97 4.22 -18.57
N LYS A 232 -19.00 5.43 -19.14
CA LYS A 232 -17.77 6.11 -19.58
C LYS A 232 -16.81 6.37 -18.42
N LEU A 233 -17.31 6.84 -17.27
CA LEU A 233 -16.50 7.03 -16.07
C LEU A 233 -15.92 5.71 -15.56
N TYR A 234 -16.72 4.65 -15.51
CA TYR A 234 -16.29 3.33 -15.07
C TYR A 234 -15.18 2.78 -15.99
N THR A 235 -15.35 2.90 -17.31
CA THR A 235 -14.35 2.51 -18.32
C THR A 235 -13.02 3.23 -18.10
N GLN A 236 -13.08 4.55 -17.87
CA GLN A 236 -11.88 5.35 -17.57
C GLN A 236 -11.20 4.93 -16.27
N LEU A 237 -11.97 4.58 -15.22
CA LEU A 237 -11.44 4.09 -13.95
C LEU A 237 -10.75 2.74 -14.09
N VAL A 238 -11.36 1.79 -14.82
CA VAL A 238 -10.74 0.49 -15.09
C VAL A 238 -9.42 0.65 -15.85
N HIS A 239 -9.37 1.55 -16.83
CA HIS A 239 -8.15 1.83 -17.57
C HIS A 239 -7.07 2.49 -16.70
N LEU A 240 -7.43 3.50 -15.89
CA LEU A 240 -6.50 4.14 -14.94
C LEU A 240 -5.96 3.14 -13.91
N TYR A 241 -6.83 2.25 -13.43
CA TYR A 241 -6.46 1.17 -12.52
C TYR A 241 -5.45 0.22 -13.16
N SER A 242 -5.70 -0.28 -14.38
CA SER A 242 -4.76 -1.18 -15.08
C SER A 242 -3.37 -0.53 -15.18
N ARG A 243 -3.32 0.73 -15.62
CA ARG A 243 -2.07 1.48 -15.72
C ARG A 243 -1.38 1.69 -14.37
N LEU A 244 -2.15 1.90 -13.29
CA LEU A 244 -1.63 2.01 -11.94
C LEU A 244 -1.01 0.68 -11.48
N ALA A 245 -1.73 -0.42 -11.67
CA ALA A 245 -1.24 -1.76 -11.36
C ALA A 245 0.04 -2.09 -12.14
N ASP A 246 0.10 -1.78 -13.43
CA ASP A 246 1.30 -2.00 -14.27
C ASP A 246 2.51 -1.17 -13.86
N CYS A 247 2.30 0.01 -13.25
CA CYS A 247 3.40 0.84 -12.75
C CYS A 247 3.98 0.27 -11.45
N TYR A 248 3.12 -0.25 -10.58
CA TYR A 248 3.45 -0.67 -9.21
C TYR A 248 3.59 -2.19 -9.02
N ASP A 249 3.33 -2.99 -10.05
CA ASP A 249 3.40 -4.46 -10.04
C ASP A 249 4.67 -5.01 -9.36
N CYS A 250 5.85 -4.74 -9.91
CA CYS A 250 7.13 -5.27 -9.42
C CYS A 250 7.47 -4.70 -8.05
N GLN A 251 7.14 -3.43 -7.81
CA GLN A 251 7.32 -2.82 -6.50
C GLN A 251 6.50 -3.55 -5.44
N THR A 252 5.21 -3.81 -5.71
CA THR A 252 4.32 -4.46 -4.76
C THR A 252 4.76 -5.90 -4.51
N VAL A 253 5.17 -6.64 -5.56
CA VAL A 253 5.69 -8.00 -5.41
C VAL A 253 6.95 -8.02 -4.55
N LEU A 254 7.95 -7.19 -4.85
CA LEU A 254 9.20 -7.14 -4.09
C LEU A 254 8.95 -6.76 -2.63
N MET A 255 8.10 -5.76 -2.38
CA MET A 255 7.75 -5.35 -1.02
C MET A 255 7.00 -6.45 -0.25
N MET A 256 6.06 -7.15 -0.91
CA MET A 256 5.38 -8.30 -0.31
C MET A 256 6.36 -9.42 0.04
N THR A 257 7.29 -9.77 -0.87
CA THR A 257 8.33 -10.79 -0.61
C THR A 257 9.22 -10.38 0.56
N VAL A 258 9.67 -9.12 0.60
CA VAL A 258 10.49 -8.60 1.69
C VAL A 258 9.76 -8.65 3.04
N PHE A 259 8.48 -8.27 3.09
CA PHE A 259 7.70 -8.35 4.33
C PHE A 259 7.45 -9.77 4.79
N LEU A 260 7.19 -10.70 3.87
CA LEU A 260 7.02 -12.12 4.18
C LEU A 260 8.31 -12.71 4.77
N ALA A 261 9.43 -12.48 4.09
CA ALA A 261 10.74 -12.93 4.54
C ALA A 261 11.10 -12.32 5.91
N ALA A 262 10.87 -11.02 6.08
CA ALA A 262 11.12 -10.34 7.35
C ALA A 262 10.31 -10.96 8.50
N ASN A 263 9.03 -11.31 8.29
CA ASN A 263 8.21 -11.93 9.32
C ASN A 263 8.73 -13.32 9.70
N ILE A 264 9.11 -14.15 8.72
CA ILE A 264 9.69 -15.48 8.98
C ILE A 264 10.98 -15.35 9.79
N ILE A 265 11.87 -14.44 9.38
CA ILE A 265 13.17 -14.22 10.03
C ILE A 265 12.99 -13.67 11.45
N VAL A 266 12.09 -12.71 11.66
CA VAL A 266 11.82 -12.14 12.98
C VAL A 266 11.28 -13.21 13.93
N CYS A 267 10.36 -14.08 13.46
CA CYS A 267 9.89 -15.22 14.23
C CYS A 267 11.02 -16.21 14.55
N PHE A 268 11.85 -16.55 13.56
CA PHE A 268 12.98 -17.46 13.75
C PHE A 268 13.99 -16.90 14.77
N TYR A 269 14.34 -15.62 14.64
CA TYR A 269 15.21 -14.91 15.57
C TYR A 269 14.64 -14.96 17.00
N MET A 270 13.34 -14.73 17.17
CA MET A 270 12.68 -14.81 18.47
C MET A 270 12.80 -16.22 19.09
N ILE A 271 12.60 -17.28 18.29
CA ILE A 271 12.68 -18.67 18.76
C ILE A 271 14.11 -19.02 19.18
N VAL A 272 15.10 -18.78 18.31
CA VAL A 272 16.51 -19.07 18.58
C VAL A 272 16.99 -18.29 19.81
N TYR A 273 16.67 -17.00 19.89
CA TYR A 273 17.13 -16.15 20.99
C TYR A 273 16.48 -16.55 22.34
N ARG A 274 15.21 -16.99 22.32
CA ARG A 274 14.53 -17.48 23.52
C ARG A 274 15.11 -18.82 23.99
N ILE A 275 15.24 -19.79 23.09
CA ILE A 275 15.59 -21.17 23.43
C ILE A 275 17.10 -21.32 23.68
N SER A 276 17.94 -20.74 22.83
CA SER A 276 19.39 -20.96 22.85
C SER A 276 20.15 -20.05 23.82
N LEU A 277 19.65 -18.83 24.05
CA LEU A 277 20.41 -17.81 24.80
C LEU A 277 19.84 -17.47 26.18
N SER A 278 18.57 -17.77 26.48
CA SER A 278 17.86 -17.47 27.74
C SER A 278 18.07 -16.06 28.34
N ARG A 279 18.61 -15.12 27.54
CA ARG A 279 19.12 -13.80 27.97
C ARG A 279 18.26 -12.65 27.48
N MET A 280 17.13 -12.93 26.81
CA MET A 280 16.26 -11.87 26.33
C MET A 280 15.46 -11.27 27.48
N SER A 281 15.42 -9.94 27.56
CA SER A 281 14.52 -9.28 28.50
C SER A 281 13.07 -9.62 28.16
N PHE A 282 12.26 -9.85 29.20
CA PHE A 282 10.83 -10.13 29.06
C PHE A 282 10.11 -9.05 28.23
N PHE A 283 10.51 -7.79 28.38
CA PHE A 283 9.99 -6.65 27.62
C PHE A 283 10.22 -6.80 26.10
N VAL A 284 11.44 -7.15 25.68
CA VAL A 284 11.76 -7.32 24.27
C VAL A 284 10.93 -8.48 23.67
N MET A 285 10.85 -9.61 24.38
CA MET A 285 10.11 -10.79 23.92
C MET A 285 8.61 -10.55 23.80
N LEU A 286 7.98 -9.96 24.83
CA LEU A 286 6.52 -9.91 24.91
C LEU A 286 5.93 -8.69 24.22
N ILE A 287 6.72 -7.61 24.06
CA ILE A 287 6.22 -6.34 23.53
C ILE A 287 6.86 -6.01 22.18
N MET A 288 8.19 -5.98 22.08
CA MET A 288 8.85 -5.52 20.84
C MET A 288 8.67 -6.47 19.65
N PHE A 289 8.86 -7.78 19.85
CA PHE A 289 8.73 -8.77 18.77
C PHE A 289 7.29 -8.91 18.25
N PRO A 290 6.27 -9.14 19.12
CA PRO A 290 4.88 -9.19 18.70
C PRO A 290 4.44 -7.91 18.01
N LEU A 291 4.90 -6.75 18.48
CA LEU A 291 4.60 -5.48 17.84
C LEU A 291 5.19 -5.39 16.43
N ALA A 292 6.46 -5.77 16.23
CA ALA A 292 7.08 -5.77 14.91
C ALA A 292 6.35 -6.70 13.92
N LEU A 293 6.00 -7.91 14.36
CA LEU A 293 5.21 -8.87 13.58
C LEU A 293 3.82 -8.34 13.27
N ALA A 294 3.13 -7.77 14.26
CA ALA A 294 1.80 -7.21 14.09
C ALA A 294 1.81 -6.05 13.09
N ILE A 295 2.80 -5.15 13.15
CA ILE A 295 2.92 -4.04 12.20
C ILE A 295 3.04 -4.55 10.77
N ASN A 296 4.00 -5.47 10.52
CA ASN A 296 4.24 -5.99 9.18
C ASN A 296 3.04 -6.79 8.65
N PHE A 297 2.44 -7.63 9.50
CA PHE A 297 1.24 -8.40 9.15
C PHE A 297 0.06 -7.50 8.82
N MET A 298 -0.20 -6.47 9.65
CA MET A 298 -1.27 -5.51 9.41
C MET A 298 -1.02 -4.68 8.13
N ASP A 299 0.25 -4.36 7.81
CA ASP A 299 0.58 -3.60 6.59
C ASP A 299 0.23 -4.38 5.33
N PHE A 300 0.64 -5.66 5.31
CA PHE A 300 0.32 -6.61 4.28
C PHE A 300 -1.20 -6.85 4.21
N TRP A 301 -1.85 -7.08 5.35
CA TRP A 301 -3.28 -7.36 5.39
C TRP A 301 -4.14 -6.19 4.89
N LEU A 302 -3.78 -4.95 5.22
CA LEU A 302 -4.50 -3.76 4.78
C LEU A 302 -4.50 -3.61 3.25
N ILE A 303 -3.38 -3.92 2.56
CA ILE A 303 -3.37 -3.87 1.10
C ILE A 303 -4.26 -4.96 0.50
N MET A 304 -4.26 -6.17 1.07
CA MET A 304 -5.16 -7.25 0.64
C MET A 304 -6.63 -6.88 0.81
N GLN A 305 -6.99 -6.33 1.98
CA GLN A 305 -8.36 -5.91 2.27
C GLN A 305 -8.85 -4.82 1.32
N LEU A 306 -8.01 -3.83 1.02
CA LEU A 306 -8.38 -2.76 0.10
C LEU A 306 -8.59 -3.29 -1.34
N CYS A 307 -7.73 -4.22 -1.78
CA CYS A 307 -7.87 -4.85 -3.09
C CYS A 307 -9.18 -5.67 -3.17
N ASP A 308 -9.43 -6.52 -2.17
CA ASP A 308 -10.68 -7.30 -2.06
C ASP A 308 -11.92 -6.39 -2.02
N LEU A 309 -11.83 -5.26 -1.31
CA LEU A 309 -12.92 -4.28 -1.25
C LEU A 309 -13.22 -3.68 -2.62
N LEU A 310 -12.20 -3.21 -3.36
CA LEU A 310 -12.39 -2.69 -4.72
C LEU A 310 -13.00 -3.77 -5.64
N GLN A 311 -12.52 -5.02 -5.54
CA GLN A 311 -13.06 -6.13 -6.33
C GLN A 311 -14.53 -6.40 -6.00
N LYS A 312 -14.88 -6.45 -4.71
CA LYS A 312 -16.27 -6.63 -4.25
C LYS A 312 -17.16 -5.49 -4.71
N THR A 313 -16.71 -4.24 -4.62
CA THR A 313 -17.47 -3.08 -5.10
C THR A 313 -17.64 -3.08 -6.61
N GLY A 314 -16.64 -3.55 -7.37
CA GLY A 314 -16.79 -3.80 -8.80
C GLY A 314 -17.83 -4.88 -9.13
N ARG A 315 -17.89 -5.98 -8.36
CA ARG A 315 -18.94 -7.02 -8.52
C ARG A 315 -20.33 -6.50 -8.13
N GLN A 316 -20.40 -5.65 -7.11
CA GLN A 316 -21.64 -4.98 -6.71
C GLN A 316 -22.20 -4.11 -7.84
N THR A 317 -21.37 -3.47 -8.67
CA THR A 317 -21.82 -2.74 -9.86
C THR A 317 -22.68 -3.64 -10.76
N SER A 318 -22.22 -4.86 -11.06
CA SER A 318 -22.98 -5.81 -11.85
C SER A 318 -24.27 -6.26 -11.18
N MET A 319 -24.28 -6.43 -9.85
CA MET A 319 -25.51 -6.78 -9.11
C MET A 319 -26.53 -5.65 -9.14
N ILE A 320 -26.09 -4.39 -9.01
CA ILE A 320 -26.97 -3.22 -9.11
C ILE A 320 -27.57 -3.12 -10.51
N LEU A 321 -26.79 -3.37 -11.56
CA LEU A 321 -27.27 -3.35 -12.95
C LEU A 321 -28.38 -4.39 -13.19
N LYS A 322 -28.35 -5.55 -12.51
CA LYS A 322 -29.43 -6.55 -12.59
C LYS A 322 -30.76 -6.05 -12.04
N LEU A 323 -30.76 -5.15 -11.06
CA LEU A 323 -32.00 -4.60 -10.46
C LEU A 323 -32.83 -3.77 -11.43
N PHE A 324 -32.24 -3.33 -12.54
CA PHE A 324 -32.97 -2.63 -13.60
C PHE A 324 -33.79 -3.57 -14.47
N ASN A 325 -33.44 -4.86 -14.55
CA ASN A 325 -34.20 -5.85 -15.32
C ASN A 325 -35.59 -6.12 -14.72
N ASP A 326 -35.77 -5.85 -13.43
CA ASP A 326 -37.03 -6.05 -12.71
C ASP A 326 -38.07 -4.94 -13.00
N ILE A 327 -37.78 -3.99 -13.89
CA ILE A 327 -38.62 -2.81 -14.17
C ILE A 327 -39.32 -3.00 -15.52
N GLU A 328 -40.61 -3.35 -15.51
CA GLU A 328 -41.40 -3.73 -16.70
C GLU A 328 -41.66 -2.59 -17.71
N SER A 329 -41.43 -1.32 -17.36
CA SER A 329 -41.74 -0.14 -18.19
C SER A 329 -40.54 0.73 -18.55
N MET A 330 -39.36 0.11 -18.69
CA MET A 330 -38.12 0.83 -18.99
C MET A 330 -38.05 1.28 -20.46
N ASP A 331 -37.54 2.50 -20.69
CA ASP A 331 -37.26 3.01 -22.03
C ASP A 331 -36.20 2.16 -22.76
N LYS A 332 -36.40 1.86 -24.04
CA LYS A 332 -35.53 0.97 -24.84
C LYS A 332 -34.09 1.47 -24.90
N ASP A 333 -33.89 2.79 -24.99
CA ASP A 333 -32.55 3.39 -25.03
C ASP A 333 -31.83 3.30 -23.68
N LEU A 334 -32.60 3.27 -22.59
CA LEU A 334 -32.08 3.09 -21.23
C LEU A 334 -31.73 1.61 -21.00
N GLU A 335 -32.62 0.69 -21.38
CA GLU A 335 -32.40 -0.75 -21.34
C GLU A 335 -31.14 -1.17 -22.10
N ARG A 336 -30.96 -0.65 -23.32
CA ARG A 336 -29.76 -0.87 -24.12
C ARG A 336 -28.50 -0.37 -23.42
N SER A 337 -28.55 0.83 -22.85
CA SER A 337 -27.40 1.42 -22.15
C SER A 337 -27.00 0.64 -20.89
N ILE A 338 -27.99 0.09 -20.17
CA ILE A 338 -27.77 -0.77 -19.00
C ILE A 338 -27.18 -2.10 -19.42
N SER A 339 -27.71 -2.70 -20.50
CA SER A 339 -27.20 -3.94 -21.07
C SER A 339 -25.74 -3.81 -21.51
N ASP A 340 -25.40 -2.71 -22.22
CA ASP A 340 -24.02 -2.40 -22.61
C ASP A 340 -23.10 -2.26 -21.38
N PHE A 341 -23.59 -1.62 -20.31
CA PHE A 341 -22.82 -1.50 -19.07
C PHE A 341 -22.65 -2.86 -18.37
N ALA A 342 -23.70 -3.65 -18.27
CA ALA A 342 -23.64 -4.98 -17.65
C ALA A 342 -22.68 -5.90 -18.40
N LEU A 343 -22.71 -5.85 -19.74
CA LEU A 343 -21.80 -6.57 -20.62
C LEU A 343 -20.36 -6.08 -20.43
N TYR A 344 -20.13 -4.76 -20.36
CA TYR A 344 -18.79 -4.24 -20.08
C TYR A 344 -18.25 -4.75 -18.73
N CYS A 345 -19.04 -4.71 -17.66
CA CYS A 345 -18.63 -5.20 -16.35
C CYS A 345 -18.40 -6.72 -16.31
N SER A 346 -19.08 -7.50 -17.17
CA SER A 346 -18.88 -8.95 -17.24
C SER A 346 -17.52 -9.29 -17.84
N HIS A 347 -17.12 -8.56 -18.89
CA HIS A 347 -15.83 -8.69 -19.58
C HIS A 347 -14.66 -8.05 -18.81
N GLN A 348 -14.84 -6.83 -18.32
CA GLN A 348 -13.80 -6.03 -17.68
C GLN A 348 -14.03 -5.96 -16.16
N ARG A 349 -13.30 -6.81 -15.43
CA ARG A 349 -13.34 -6.87 -13.96
C ARG A 349 -12.06 -6.30 -13.38
N PHE A 350 -12.16 -5.64 -12.23
CA PHE A 350 -10.99 -5.31 -11.42
C PHE A 350 -10.30 -6.62 -11.00
N LYS A 351 -9.20 -6.94 -11.68
CA LYS A 351 -8.33 -8.07 -11.40
C LYS A 351 -7.02 -7.53 -10.86
N PHE A 352 -6.60 -8.01 -9.70
CA PHE A 352 -5.32 -7.65 -9.09
C PHE A 352 -4.28 -8.69 -9.48
N LEU A 353 -3.86 -8.67 -10.74
CA LEU A 353 -2.82 -9.56 -11.23
C LEU A 353 -1.49 -8.83 -11.18
N HIS A 354 -0.62 -9.19 -10.24
CA HIS A 354 0.71 -8.59 -10.17
C HIS A 354 1.70 -9.41 -11.00
N CYS A 355 2.41 -8.70 -11.88
CA CYS A 355 3.41 -9.25 -12.81
C CYS A 355 2.91 -10.43 -13.67
N GLY A 356 1.59 -10.61 -13.83
CA GLY A 356 1.03 -11.78 -14.50
C GLY A 356 1.10 -13.10 -13.69
N LEU A 357 1.62 -13.05 -12.46
CA LEU A 357 2.00 -14.25 -11.70
C LEU A 357 0.91 -14.72 -10.74
N PHE A 358 0.34 -13.81 -9.95
CA PHE A 358 -0.64 -14.18 -8.92
C PHE A 358 -1.70 -13.12 -8.70
N TYR A 359 -2.87 -13.57 -8.24
CA TYR A 359 -3.97 -12.69 -7.86
C TYR A 359 -3.81 -12.25 -6.41
N VAL A 360 -3.83 -10.94 -6.18
CA VAL A 360 -3.86 -10.39 -4.83
C VAL A 360 -5.29 -10.41 -4.32
N ASN A 361 -5.67 -11.51 -3.70
CA ASN A 361 -6.95 -11.72 -3.05
C ASN A 361 -6.76 -12.28 -1.62
N ARG A 362 -7.83 -12.28 -0.82
CA ARG A 362 -7.77 -12.79 0.56
C ARG A 362 -7.26 -14.23 0.66
N GLU A 363 -7.54 -15.04 -0.36
CA GLU A 363 -7.08 -16.43 -0.48
C GLU A 363 -5.56 -16.53 -0.60
N MET A 364 -4.95 -15.78 -1.52
CA MET A 364 -3.49 -15.68 -1.63
C MET A 364 -2.86 -15.17 -0.33
N GLY A 365 -3.51 -14.22 0.35
CA GLY A 365 -3.06 -13.75 1.66
C GLY A 365 -3.02 -14.86 2.71
N PHE A 366 -3.98 -15.79 2.67
CA PHE A 366 -4.01 -16.97 3.54
C PHE A 366 -2.94 -17.99 3.15
N GLU A 367 -2.75 -18.26 1.85
CA GLU A 367 -1.70 -19.16 1.36
C GLU A 367 -0.30 -18.66 1.76
N MET A 368 -0.03 -17.36 1.62
CA MET A 368 1.25 -16.76 2.06
C MET A 368 1.45 -16.90 3.58
N PHE A 369 0.38 -16.78 4.36
CA PHE A 369 0.44 -17.01 5.81
C PHE A 369 0.79 -18.46 6.14
N VAL A 370 0.11 -19.43 5.51
CA VAL A 370 0.40 -20.85 5.68
C VAL A 370 1.85 -21.17 5.27
N ALA A 371 2.30 -20.66 4.12
CA ALA A 371 3.67 -20.82 3.66
C ALA A 371 4.70 -20.25 4.66
N SER A 372 4.40 -19.09 5.26
CA SER A 372 5.28 -18.49 6.28
C SER A 372 5.44 -19.39 7.51
N VAL A 373 4.33 -19.98 7.98
CA VAL A 373 4.37 -20.93 9.10
C VAL A 373 5.17 -22.18 8.74
N LEU A 374 4.97 -22.73 7.53
CA LEU A 374 5.71 -23.90 7.06
C LEU A 374 7.22 -23.62 6.96
N TYR A 375 7.63 -22.52 6.34
CA TYR A 375 9.05 -22.15 6.26
C TYR A 375 9.66 -21.89 7.63
N LEU A 376 8.92 -21.29 8.55
CA LEU A 376 9.36 -21.13 9.94
C LEU A 376 9.60 -22.49 10.61
N LEU A 377 8.67 -23.45 10.44
CA LEU A 377 8.83 -24.80 10.98
C LEU A 377 10.06 -25.51 10.41
N TYR A 378 10.29 -25.42 9.10
CA TYR A 378 11.49 -25.98 8.48
C TYR A 378 12.78 -25.38 9.03
N LEU A 379 12.84 -24.04 9.18
CA LEU A 379 14.00 -23.37 9.75
C LEU A 379 14.26 -23.81 11.20
N VAL A 380 13.20 -23.92 12.00
CA VAL A 380 13.30 -24.37 13.40
C VAL A 380 13.75 -25.83 13.48
N GLN A 381 13.19 -26.72 12.66
CA GLN A 381 13.62 -28.13 12.59
C GLN A 381 15.08 -28.26 12.19
N PHE A 382 15.52 -27.51 11.18
CA PHE A 382 16.91 -27.50 10.74
C PHE A 382 17.86 -26.98 11.82
N ASP A 383 17.44 -25.97 12.58
CA ASP A 383 18.21 -25.46 13.72
C ASP A 383 18.35 -26.53 14.83
N PHE A 384 17.25 -27.19 15.20
CA PHE A 384 17.28 -28.27 16.19
C PHE A 384 18.07 -29.50 15.76
N MET A 385 18.16 -29.79 14.47
CA MET A 385 18.97 -30.90 13.95
C MET A 385 20.47 -30.60 13.94
N ASN A 386 20.87 -29.33 14.02
CA ASN A 386 22.27 -28.89 13.99
C ASN A 386 22.79 -28.36 15.35
N LEU A 387 21.93 -28.39 16.39
CA LEU A 387 22.29 -28.20 17.81
C LEU A 387 22.71 -29.54 18.41
#